data_AF-A0A7W1SES2-F1
#
_entry.id   AF-A0A7W1SES2-F1
#
_cell.length_a   1.000
_cell.length_b   1.000
_cell.length_c   1.000
_cell.angle_alpha   90.00
_cell.angle_beta   90.00
_cell.angle_gamma   90.00
#
_symmetry.space_group_name_H-M   'P 1'
#
loop_
_entity.id
_entity.type
_entity.pdbx_description
1 polymer ?
#
loop_
_entity_poly.entity_id
_entity_poly.type
_entity_poly.pdbx_seq_one_letter_code
_entity_poly.pdbx_strand_id
1 'polypeptide(L)' 'MTALAPKVTARSFVNEPVDLGLLFHRLNNQLGIILANAELLEVKAADEMGRARASQVVASVLAAMATAREIRLRSHE' A
#
# COMPACT_ATOMS: atom_id res chain seq x y z
N MET A 1 33.19 -26.52 -38.24
CA MET A 1 33.35 -25.76 -36.98
C MET A 1 32.41 -24.58 -37.02
N THR A 2 31.18 -24.74 -36.54
CA THR A 2 30.18 -23.65 -36.51
C THR A 2 29.79 -23.44 -35.06
N ALA A 3 30.12 -22.28 -34.52
CA ALA A 3 29.84 -21.91 -33.14
C ALA A 3 28.32 -21.77 -32.93
N LEU A 4 27.79 -22.51 -31.96
CA LEU A 4 26.43 -22.31 -31.43
C LEU A 4 26.47 -21.16 -30.44
N ALA A 5 25.83 -20.04 -30.79
CA ALA A 5 25.62 -18.91 -29.88
C ALA A 5 24.79 -19.35 -28.65
N PRO A 6 25.07 -18.82 -27.45
CA PRO A 6 24.24 -19.10 -26.29
C PRO A 6 22.87 -18.46 -26.49
N LYS A 7 21.83 -19.30 -26.53
CA LYS A 7 20.44 -18.86 -26.46
C LYS A 7 20.24 -18.32 -25.03
N VAL A 8 20.47 -17.02 -24.85
CA VAL A 8 20.04 -16.32 -23.63
C VAL A 8 18.52 -16.43 -23.63
N THR A 9 18.02 -17.41 -22.90
CA THR A 9 16.61 -17.53 -22.57
C THR A 9 16.31 -16.25 -21.80
N ALA A 10 15.72 -15.28 -22.49
CA ALA A 10 15.07 -14.15 -21.84
C ALA A 10 14.26 -14.76 -20.71
N ARG A 11 14.58 -14.40 -19.46
CA ARG A 11 13.72 -14.74 -18.34
C ARG A 11 12.35 -14.27 -18.76
N SER A 12 11.49 -15.22 -19.08
CA SER A 12 10.07 -15.00 -19.07
C SER A 12 9.84 -14.44 -17.68
N PHE A 13 9.61 -13.12 -17.61
CA PHE A 13 8.89 -12.54 -16.50
C PHE A 13 7.52 -13.20 -16.62
N VAL A 14 7.43 -14.41 -16.09
CA VAL A 14 6.19 -15.12 -15.94
C VAL A 14 5.31 -14.10 -15.24
N ASN A 15 4.20 -13.77 -15.91
CA ASN A 15 3.03 -13.17 -15.30
C ASN A 15 2.59 -14.10 -14.17
N GLU A 16 3.36 -14.13 -13.08
CA GLU A 16 2.89 -14.63 -11.82
C GLU A 16 1.83 -13.61 -11.44
N PRO A 17 0.55 -14.01 -11.36
CA PRO A 17 -0.51 -13.09 -11.01
C PRO A 17 -0.05 -12.46 -9.72
N VAL A 18 0.26 -11.15 -9.78
CA VAL A 18 0.58 -10.38 -8.59
C VAL A 18 -0.49 -10.74 -7.59
N ASP A 19 -0.11 -11.38 -6.48
CA ASP A 19 -1.08 -11.74 -5.45
C ASP A 19 -1.61 -10.43 -4.88
N LEU A 20 -2.68 -9.93 -5.50
CA LEU A 20 -3.36 -8.70 -5.12
C LEU A 20 -3.79 -8.81 -3.66
N GLY A 21 -4.10 -10.01 -3.18
CA GLY A 21 -4.35 -10.28 -1.76
C GLY A 21 -3.17 -9.90 -0.88
N LEU A 22 -1.96 -10.36 -1.23
CA LEU A 22 -0.73 -10.00 -0.51
C LEU A 22 -0.45 -8.50 -0.58
N LEU A 23 -0.66 -7.85 -1.73
CA LEU A 23 -0.50 -6.40 -1.86
C LEU A 23 -1.50 -5.63 -0.99
N PHE A 24 -2.79 -6.00 -1.00
CA PHE A 24 -3.80 -5.39 -0.14
C PHE A 24 -3.51 -5.60 1.34
N HIS A 25 -3.02 -6.77 1.73
CA HIS A 25 -2.59 -7.02 3.10
C HIS A 25 -1.46 -6.07 3.51
N ARG A 26 -0.41 -5.96 2.68
CA ARG A 26 0.71 -5.04 2.93
C ARG A 26 0.26 -3.58 2.97
N LEU A 27 -0.60 -3.16 2.05
CA LEU A 27 -1.16 -1.80 2.00
C LEU A 27 -1.96 -1.49 3.28
N ASN A 28 -2.90 -2.36 3.66
CA ASN A 28 -3.71 -2.16 4.86
C ASN A 28 -2.87 -2.13 6.14
N ASN A 29 -1.80 -2.94 6.20
CA ASN A 29 -0.85 -2.88 7.32
C ASN A 29 -0.14 -1.52 7.41
N GLN A 30 0.35 -0.98 6.28
CA GLN A 30 0.99 0.33 6.27
C GLN A 30 0.01 1.45 6.63
N LEU A 31 -1.23 1.40 6.11
CA LEU A 31 -2.28 2.35 6.48
C LEU A 31 -2.59 2.29 7.99
N GLY A 32 -2.67 1.09 8.58
CA GLY A 32 -2.87 0.93 10.02
C GLY A 32 -1.74 1.55 10.86
N ILE A 33 -0.48 1.38 10.45
CA ILE A 33 0.68 2.01 11.11
C ILE A 33 0.59 3.54 11.02
N ILE A 34 0.26 4.08 9.84
CA ILE A 34 0.12 5.53 9.65
C ILE A 34 -1.02 6.08 10.51
N LEU A 35 -2.15 5.37 10.57
CA LEU A 35 -3.29 5.74 11.40
C LEU A 35 -2.90 5.86 12.87
N ALA A 36 -2.30 4.80 13.43
CA ALA A 36 -1.88 4.78 14.84
C ALA A 36 -0.88 5.90 15.15
N ASN A 37 0.05 6.19 14.23
CA ASN A 37 0.98 7.30 14.40
C ASN A 37 0.28 8.66 14.35
N ALA A 38 -0.68 8.85 13.45
CA ALA A 38 -1.44 10.09 13.34
C ALA A 38 -2.30 10.34 14.59
N GLU A 39 -2.99 9.32 15.09
CA GLU A 39 -3.74 9.39 16.35
C GLU A 39 -2.82 9.73 17.53
N LEU A 40 -1.64 9.09 17.60
CA LEU A 40 -0.67 9.39 18.64
C LEU A 40 -0.14 10.84 18.55
N LEU A 41 0.08 11.35 17.35
CA LEU A 41 0.48 12.74 17.11
C LEU A 41 -0.64 13.71 17.51
N GLU A 42 -1.90 13.40 17.21
CA GLU A 42 -3.05 14.20 17.60
C GLU A 42 -3.15 14.32 19.13
N VAL A 43 -3.00 13.20 19.85
CA VAL A 43 -3.02 13.17 21.32
C VAL A 43 -1.83 13.93 21.92
N LYS A 44 -0.65 13.89 21.29
CA LYS A 44 0.59 14.47 21.82
C LYS A 44 0.88 15.89 21.36
N ALA A 45 0.14 16.43 20.39
CA ALA A 45 0.42 17.75 19.83
C ALA A 45 0.18 18.86 20.87
N ALA A 46 1.22 19.65 21.12
CA ALA A 46 1.20 20.75 22.08
C ALA A 46 0.30 21.90 21.62
N ASP A 47 0.26 22.16 20.32
CA ASP A 47 -0.49 23.26 19.71
C ASP A 47 -1.68 22.76 18.86
N GLU A 48 -2.66 23.63 18.70
CA GLU A 48 -3.89 23.34 17.95
C GLU A 48 -3.63 23.07 16.47
N MET A 49 -2.64 23.71 15.88
CA MET A 49 -2.29 23.50 14.46
C MET A 49 -1.67 22.11 14.23
N GLY A 50 -0.90 21.61 15.20
CA GLY A 50 -0.40 20.24 15.24
C GLY A 50 -1.54 19.23 15.33
N ARG A 51 -2.51 19.44 16.24
CA ARG A 51 -3.70 18.60 16.37
C ARG A 51 -4.52 18.56 15.10
N ALA A 52 -4.85 19.73 14.54
CA ALA A 52 -5.63 19.82 13.30
C ALA A 52 -4.97 19.09 12.13
N ARG A 53 -3.65 19.22 11.98
CA ARG A 53 -2.90 18.48 10.94
C ARG A 53 -2.93 16.97 11.17
N ALA A 54 -2.74 16.51 12.41
CA ALA A 54 -2.82 15.10 12.73
C ALA A 54 -4.22 14.53 12.45
N SER A 55 -5.27 15.24 12.86
CA SER A 55 -6.67 14.91 12.57
C SER A 55 -6.95 14.79 11.06
N GLN A 56 -6.39 15.71 10.26
CA GLN A 56 -6.49 15.63 8.80
C GLN A 56 -5.82 14.38 8.23
N VAL A 57 -4.67 13.95 8.78
CA VAL A 57 -4.00 12.71 8.38
C VAL A 57 -4.86 11.50 8.75
N VAL A 58 -5.43 11.46 9.96
CA VAL A 58 -6.37 10.41 10.40
C VAL A 58 -7.51 10.27 9.38
N ALA A 59 -8.20 11.39 9.08
CA ALA A 59 -9.30 11.39 8.12
C ALA A 59 -8.88 10.90 6.72
N SER A 60 -7.68 11.30 6.26
CA SER A 60 -7.15 10.90 4.96
C SER A 60 -6.81 9.41 4.90
N VAL A 61 -6.28 8.84 5.98
CA VAL A 61 -5.97 7.39 6.05
C VAL A 61 -7.25 6.57 6.06
N LEU A 62 -8.27 6.98 6.81
CA LEU A 62 -9.57 6.31 6.80
C LEU A 62 -10.21 6.31 5.41
N ALA A 63 -10.14 7.44 4.70
CA ALA A 63 -10.57 7.53 3.30
C ALA A 63 -9.77 6.59 2.39
N ALA A 64 -8.44 6.52 2.55
CA ALA A 64 -7.59 5.63 1.78
C ALA A 64 -7.90 4.14 2.04
N MET A 65 -8.19 3.75 3.28
CA MET A 65 -8.61 2.38 3.62
C MET A 65 -9.96 2.03 2.98
N ALA A 66 -10.91 2.98 2.96
CA ALA A 66 -12.19 2.79 2.28
C ALA A 66 -11.99 2.58 0.78
N THR A 67 -11.17 3.41 0.13
CA THR A 67 -10.82 3.26 -1.29
C THR A 67 -10.12 1.92 -1.56
N ALA A 68 -9.15 1.53 -0.74
CA ALA A 68 -8.46 0.24 -0.89
C ALA A 68 -9.43 -0.95 -0.78
N ARG A 69 -10.40 -0.87 0.13
CA ARG A 69 -11.46 -1.87 0.26
C ARG A 69 -12.33 -1.93 -1.00
N GLU A 70 -12.69 -0.78 -1.55
CA GLU A 70 -13.49 -0.71 -2.79
C GLU A 70 -12.75 -1.30 -4.00
N ILE A 71 -11.46 -0.97 -4.17
CA ILE A 71 -10.63 -1.56 -5.23
C ILE A 71 -10.58 -3.08 -5.07
N ARG A 72 -10.38 -3.59 -3.85
CA ARG A 72 -10.36 -5.04 -3.58
C ARG A 72 -11.67 -5.71 -3.97
N LEU A 73 -12.81 -5.12 -3.63
CA LEU A 73 -14.12 -5.67 -4.01
C LEU A 73 -14.26 -5.76 -5.54
N ARG A 74 -13.90 -4.71 -6.26
CA ARG A 74 -13.98 -4.64 -7.73
C ARG A 74 -12.93 -5.49 -8.47
N SER A 75 -11.89 -5.93 -7.78
CA SER A 75 -10.80 -6.76 -8.36
C SER A 75 -11.02 -8.27 -8.14
N HIS A 76 -12.01 -8.64 -7.31
CA HIS A 76 -12.38 -10.04 -7.03
C HIS A 76 -13.69 -10.48 -7.72
N GLU A 77 -14.31 -9.59 -8.52
CA GLU A 77 -15.37 -9.88 -9.50
C GLU A 77 -14.75 -10.14 -10.89
#